data_AF-A0A5R8WG13-F1
#
_entry.id   AF-A0A5R8WG13-F1
#
_cell.length_a   1.000
_cell.length_b   1.000
_cell.length_c   1.000
_cell.angle_alpha   90.00
_cell.angle_beta   90.00
_cell.angle_gamma   90.00
#
_symmetry.space_group_name_H-M   'P 1'
#
loop_
_entity.id
_entity.type
_entity.pdbx_description
1 polymer ?
#
loop_
_entity_poly.entity_id
_entity_poly.type
_entity_poly.pdbx_seq_one_letter_code
_entity_poly.pdbx_strand_id
1 'polypeptide(L)'
;MTSGTEDVAAAAEFIDRTLQNEGTWYRADDVGTRLGGVLASYGCSVGAVRGTVRDGLRKFKDLDHDAVVMLASALWSQPRPGAQPVFERRLAAVVLLQSRAGMLRHSDLTRIEGFLRSAQTPELADPLVSDVVAPLLAGLPGRDRRRADVVLARWAGDADGRLRQAAARLEQEQDPGAVHSGAATRRRQP
;
A
#
# COMPACT_ATOMS: atom_id res chain seq x y z
N MET A 1 18.20 11.65 -18.54
CA MET A 1 17.33 11.24 -17.42
C MET A 1 15.85 11.58 -17.65
N THR A 2 15.48 12.26 -18.74
CA THR A 2 14.08 12.63 -19.05
C THR A 2 13.17 11.43 -19.34
N SER A 3 13.70 10.36 -19.95
CA SER A 3 12.89 9.20 -20.35
C SER A 3 12.24 8.49 -19.15
N GLY A 4 12.92 8.39 -18.01
CA GLY A 4 12.37 7.70 -16.83
C GLY A 4 11.16 8.41 -16.22
N THR A 5 11.10 9.74 -16.27
CA THR A 5 9.93 10.48 -15.80
C THR A 5 8.77 10.43 -16.80
N GLU A 6 9.08 10.49 -18.09
CA GLU A 6 8.10 10.31 -19.17
C GLU A 6 7.48 8.91 -19.14
N ASP A 7 8.28 7.87 -18.91
CA ASP A 7 7.83 6.49 -18.75
C ASP A 7 6.91 6.32 -17.54
N VAL A 8 7.24 6.97 -16.41
CA VAL A 8 6.38 6.97 -15.22
C VAL A 8 5.03 7.66 -15.49
N ALA A 9 5.05 8.81 -16.15
CA ALA A 9 3.81 9.52 -16.50
C ALA A 9 2.95 8.69 -17.46
N ALA A 10 3.56 8.10 -18.50
CA ALA A 10 2.89 7.21 -19.44
C ALA A 10 2.35 5.95 -18.78
N ALA A 11 3.07 5.37 -17.81
CA ALA A 11 2.61 4.23 -17.03
C ALA A 11 1.42 4.58 -16.13
N ALA A 12 1.47 5.74 -15.46
CA ALA A 12 0.38 6.22 -14.61
C ALA A 12 -0.89 6.48 -15.45
N GLU A 13 -0.75 7.13 -16.61
CA GLU A 13 -1.86 7.38 -17.54
C GLU A 13 -2.43 6.07 -18.10
N PHE A 14 -1.57 5.12 -18.50
CA PHE A 14 -2.01 3.82 -18.99
C PHE A 14 -2.84 3.07 -17.93
N ILE A 15 -2.35 3.00 -16.70
CA ILE A 15 -3.05 2.33 -15.60
C ILE A 15 -4.38 3.03 -15.33
N ASP A 16 -4.36 4.37 -15.19
CA ASP A 16 -5.57 5.15 -14.94
C ASP A 16 -6.65 4.97 -16.00
N ARG A 17 -6.26 5.07 -17.29
CA ARG A 17 -7.17 4.90 -18.41
C ARG A 17 -7.75 3.49 -18.46
N THR A 18 -6.92 2.47 -18.22
CA THR A 18 -7.36 1.08 -18.22
C THR A 18 -8.36 0.84 -17.09
N LEU A 19 -8.10 1.36 -15.89
CA LEU A 19 -9.04 1.28 -14.77
C LEU A 19 -10.37 1.97 -15.12
N GLN A 20 -10.34 3.18 -15.67
CA GLN A 20 -11.58 3.86 -16.09
C GLN A 20 -12.40 3.04 -17.10
N ASN A 21 -11.73 2.34 -18.03
CA ASN A 21 -12.40 1.50 -19.03
C ASN A 21 -12.98 0.20 -18.45
N GLU A 22 -12.34 -0.37 -17.42
CA GLU A 22 -12.81 -1.56 -16.70
C GLU A 22 -13.90 -1.25 -15.66
N GLY A 23 -14.09 0.05 -15.36
CA GLY A 23 -15.04 0.53 -14.37
C GLY A 23 -16.51 0.34 -14.74
N THR A 24 -17.38 0.39 -13.74
CA THR A 24 -18.84 0.40 -13.96
C THR A 24 -19.52 1.27 -12.91
N TRP A 25 -20.42 2.15 -13.34
CA TRP A 25 -21.03 3.17 -12.48
C TRP A 25 -21.75 2.61 -11.23
N TYR A 26 -22.47 1.48 -11.35
CA TYR A 26 -23.16 0.88 -10.20
C TYR A 26 -22.17 0.38 -9.14
N ARG A 27 -21.06 -0.25 -9.57
CA ARG A 27 -19.99 -0.64 -8.65
C ARG A 27 -19.29 0.57 -8.04
N ALA A 28 -19.15 1.66 -8.80
CA ALA A 28 -18.56 2.89 -8.30
C ALA A 28 -19.41 3.51 -7.18
N ASP A 29 -20.74 3.48 -7.32
CA ASP A 29 -21.68 3.97 -6.30
C ASP A 29 -21.66 3.07 -5.05
N ASP A 30 -21.65 1.76 -5.21
CA ASP A 30 -21.50 0.79 -4.12
C ASP A 30 -20.21 1.01 -3.33
N VAL A 31 -19.09 1.21 -4.02
CA VAL A 31 -17.80 1.53 -3.39
C VAL A 31 -17.86 2.89 -2.70
N GLY A 32 -18.40 3.92 -3.36
CA GLY A 32 -18.56 5.25 -2.77
C GLY A 32 -19.35 5.22 -1.47
N THR A 33 -20.48 4.50 -1.45
CA THR A 33 -21.32 4.30 -0.27
C THR A 33 -20.57 3.57 0.84
N ARG A 34 -19.91 2.44 0.52
CA ARG A 34 -19.14 1.65 1.49
C ARG A 34 -17.98 2.45 2.11
N LEU A 35 -17.32 3.30 1.34
CA LEU A 35 -16.20 4.12 1.80
C LEU A 35 -16.65 5.46 2.41
N GLY A 36 -17.96 5.72 2.52
CA GLY A 36 -18.48 6.97 3.08
C GLY A 36 -18.16 8.22 2.25
N GLY A 37 -17.94 8.06 0.94
CA GLY A 37 -17.69 9.17 0.02
C GLY A 37 -16.34 9.86 0.18
N VAL A 38 -15.41 9.33 0.99
CA VAL A 38 -14.06 9.94 1.21
C VAL A 38 -13.12 9.74 0.01
N LEU A 39 -13.46 8.80 -0.89
CA LEU A 39 -12.77 8.54 -2.15
C LEU A 39 -13.77 8.46 -3.30
N ALA A 40 -13.37 8.93 -4.47
CA ALA A 40 -14.05 8.59 -5.71
C ALA A 40 -13.74 7.13 -6.08
N SER A 41 -14.57 6.54 -6.95
CA SER A 41 -14.37 5.18 -7.44
C SER A 41 -14.67 5.10 -8.94
N TYR A 42 -13.90 4.27 -9.64
CA TYR A 42 -14.20 3.86 -11.01
C TYR A 42 -15.10 2.61 -11.04
N GLY A 43 -15.20 1.85 -9.94
CA GLY A 43 -16.01 0.64 -9.86
C GLY A 43 -15.34 -0.59 -10.44
N CYS A 44 -14.01 -0.63 -10.47
CA CYS A 44 -13.25 -1.80 -10.95
C CYS A 44 -13.16 -2.86 -9.87
N SER A 45 -13.16 -4.14 -10.27
CA SER A 45 -12.85 -5.22 -9.33
C SER A 45 -11.37 -5.20 -8.90
N VAL A 46 -11.05 -5.78 -7.74
CA VAL A 46 -9.66 -5.98 -7.31
C VAL A 46 -8.85 -6.79 -8.35
N GLY A 47 -9.49 -7.77 -9.00
CA GLY A 47 -8.88 -8.55 -10.07
C GLY A 47 -8.51 -7.69 -11.28
N ALA A 48 -9.39 -6.78 -11.69
CA ALA A 48 -9.12 -5.82 -12.77
C ALA A 48 -7.97 -4.87 -12.40
N VAL A 49 -7.90 -4.40 -11.15
CA VAL A 49 -6.77 -3.59 -10.66
C VAL A 49 -5.46 -4.37 -10.76
N ARG A 50 -5.41 -5.61 -10.24
CA ARG A 50 -4.22 -6.46 -10.30
C ARG A 50 -3.79 -6.77 -11.74
N GLY A 51 -4.75 -7.08 -12.61
CA GLY A 51 -4.52 -7.31 -14.04
C GLY A 51 -3.93 -6.06 -14.73
N THR A 52 -4.50 -4.89 -14.45
CA THR A 52 -4.04 -3.61 -15.01
C THR A 52 -2.60 -3.27 -14.58
N VAL A 53 -2.28 -3.42 -13.29
CA VAL A 53 -0.90 -3.18 -12.81
C VAL A 53 0.08 -4.15 -13.46
N ARG A 54 -0.26 -5.44 -13.52
CA ARG A 54 0.57 -6.46 -14.19
C ARG A 54 0.82 -6.11 -15.65
N ASP A 55 -0.22 -5.73 -16.37
CA ASP A 55 -0.13 -5.41 -17.79
C ASP A 55 0.67 -4.12 -18.02
N GLY A 56 0.55 -3.13 -17.11
CA GLY A 56 1.40 -1.94 -17.05
C GLY A 56 2.88 -2.30 -16.86
N LEU A 57 3.21 -3.11 -15.86
CA LEU A 57 4.60 -3.56 -15.62
C LEU A 57 5.18 -4.37 -16.80
N ARG A 58 4.34 -5.09 -17.56
CA ARG A 58 4.77 -5.79 -18.77
C ARG A 58 5.05 -4.83 -19.93
N LYS A 59 4.31 -3.72 -20.01
CA LYS A 59 4.45 -2.70 -21.04
C LYS A 59 5.65 -1.78 -20.77
N PHE A 60 5.84 -1.38 -19.52
CA PHE A 60 6.92 -0.50 -19.05
C PHE A 60 7.92 -1.32 -18.22
N LYS A 61 8.82 -2.03 -18.92
CA LYS A 61 9.65 -3.10 -18.32
C LYS A 61 10.82 -2.60 -17.48
N ASP A 62 11.29 -1.39 -17.75
CA ASP A 62 12.55 -0.84 -17.20
C ASP A 62 12.32 0.16 -16.06
N LEU A 63 11.24 -0.03 -15.29
CA LEU A 63 11.00 0.75 -14.08
C LEU A 63 11.99 0.32 -12.98
N ASP A 64 12.98 1.17 -12.72
CA ASP A 64 13.87 1.04 -11.58
C ASP A 64 13.16 1.37 -10.25
N HIS A 65 13.90 1.29 -9.15
CA HIS A 65 13.41 1.61 -7.82
C HIS A 65 12.74 2.98 -7.74
N ASP A 66 13.40 4.02 -8.24
CA ASP A 66 12.92 5.40 -8.13
C ASP A 66 11.67 5.59 -9.00
N ALA A 67 11.64 5.00 -10.20
CA ALA A 67 10.49 5.01 -11.09
C ALA A 67 9.28 4.27 -10.48
N VAL A 68 9.47 3.13 -9.81
CA VAL A 68 8.40 2.41 -9.11
C VAL A 68 7.80 3.26 -7.98
N VAL A 69 8.66 3.90 -7.17
CA VAL A 69 8.25 4.76 -6.05
C VAL A 69 7.55 6.02 -6.56
N MET A 70 8.03 6.60 -7.66
CA MET A 70 7.38 7.73 -8.34
C MET A 70 6.01 7.34 -8.92
N LEU A 71 5.91 6.19 -9.60
CA LEU A 71 4.66 5.70 -10.15
C LEU A 71 3.62 5.43 -9.05
N ALA A 72 4.03 4.80 -7.95
CA ALA A 72 3.16 4.62 -6.78
C ALA A 72 2.63 5.96 -6.25
N SER A 73 3.47 7.01 -6.23
CA SER A 73 3.08 8.36 -5.81
C SER A 73 2.09 9.01 -6.77
N ALA A 74 2.30 8.84 -8.09
CA ALA A 74 1.42 9.37 -9.12
C ALA A 74 0.04 8.70 -9.07
N LEU A 75 -0.01 7.38 -8.86
CA LEU A 75 -1.24 6.62 -8.68
C LEU A 75 -1.95 7.00 -7.37
N TRP A 76 -1.21 7.24 -6.29
CA TRP A 76 -1.79 7.61 -4.99
C TRP A 76 -2.44 9.01 -4.98
N SER A 77 -1.87 9.90 -5.78
CA SER A 77 -2.30 11.30 -5.91
C SER A 77 -3.63 11.43 -6.66
N GLN A 78 -4.21 12.62 -6.61
CA GLN A 78 -5.41 12.95 -7.39
C GLN A 78 -5.12 12.78 -8.89
N PRO A 79 -6.05 12.22 -9.69
CA PRO A 79 -5.83 11.98 -11.12
C PRO A 79 -5.62 13.28 -11.92
N ARG A 80 -6.21 14.38 -11.45
CA ARG A 80 -6.05 15.72 -12.00
C ARG A 80 -6.27 16.76 -10.89
N PRO A 81 -5.73 17.98 -11.03
CA PRO A 81 -5.93 19.04 -10.04
C PRO A 81 -7.42 19.28 -9.75
N GLY A 82 -7.76 19.34 -8.46
CA GLY A 82 -9.13 19.59 -7.99
C GLY A 82 -10.07 18.38 -8.05
N ALA A 83 -9.60 17.21 -8.51
CA ALA A 83 -10.37 15.98 -8.43
C ALA A 83 -10.18 15.27 -7.07
N GLN A 84 -11.16 14.47 -6.69
CA GLN A 84 -11.02 13.60 -5.52
C GLN A 84 -10.02 12.47 -5.81
N PRO A 85 -9.23 12.02 -4.82
CA PRO A 85 -8.44 10.80 -4.98
C PRO A 85 -9.35 9.60 -5.26
N VAL A 86 -8.88 8.67 -6.09
CA VAL A 86 -9.68 7.52 -6.54
C VAL A 86 -9.19 6.25 -5.85
N PHE A 87 -10.13 5.47 -5.32
CA PHE A 87 -9.85 4.23 -4.60
C PHE A 87 -9.03 3.25 -5.43
N GLU A 88 -9.43 2.96 -6.67
CA GLU A 88 -8.76 1.98 -7.52
C GLU A 88 -7.35 2.42 -7.93
N ARG A 89 -7.12 3.73 -8.10
CA ARG A 89 -5.76 4.25 -8.35
C ARG A 89 -4.86 4.05 -7.13
N ARG A 90 -5.35 4.33 -5.93
CA ARG A 90 -4.60 4.08 -4.69
C ARG A 90 -4.37 2.59 -4.47
N LEU A 91 -5.37 1.75 -4.72
CA LEU A 91 -5.21 0.30 -4.67
C LEU A 91 -4.19 -0.20 -5.69
N ALA A 92 -4.15 0.38 -6.89
CA ALA A 92 -3.12 0.09 -7.89
C ALA A 92 -1.71 0.45 -7.39
N ALA A 93 -1.55 1.56 -6.67
CA ALA A 93 -0.28 1.89 -6.02
C ALA A 93 0.13 0.83 -4.97
N VAL A 94 -0.81 0.34 -4.16
CA VAL A 94 -0.55 -0.74 -3.19
C VAL A 94 -0.12 -2.02 -3.91
N VAL A 95 -0.85 -2.44 -4.94
CA VAL A 95 -0.54 -3.63 -5.73
C VAL A 95 0.82 -3.51 -6.43
N LEU A 96 1.14 -2.33 -6.95
CA LEU A 96 2.44 -2.03 -7.55
C LEU A 96 3.56 -2.24 -6.53
N LEU A 97 3.45 -1.62 -5.35
CA LEU A 97 4.45 -1.73 -4.29
C LEU A 97 4.57 -3.17 -3.77
N GLN A 98 3.45 -3.88 -3.58
CA GLN A 98 3.42 -5.30 -3.20
C GLN A 98 4.21 -6.14 -4.20
N SER A 99 3.96 -5.95 -5.52
CA SER A 99 4.64 -6.71 -6.57
C SER A 99 6.15 -6.43 -6.67
N ARG A 100 6.60 -5.31 -6.09
CA ARG A 100 7.98 -4.85 -6.09
C ARG A 100 8.56 -4.75 -4.67
N ALA A 101 7.98 -5.38 -3.66
CA ALA A 101 8.39 -5.19 -2.26
C ALA A 101 9.88 -5.46 -2.03
N GLY A 102 10.45 -6.45 -2.73
CA GLY A 102 11.87 -6.81 -2.63
C GLY A 102 12.87 -5.77 -3.15
N MET A 103 12.45 -4.73 -3.86
CA MET A 103 13.33 -3.62 -4.25
C MET A 103 13.24 -2.41 -3.32
N LEU A 104 12.21 -2.35 -2.47
CA LEU A 104 11.96 -1.23 -1.58
C LEU A 104 13.04 -1.14 -0.50
N ARG A 105 13.31 0.08 -0.08
CA ARG A 105 14.35 0.43 0.88
C ARG A 105 13.71 1.03 2.13
N HIS A 106 14.46 1.03 3.24
CA HIS A 106 13.99 1.64 4.49
C HIS A 106 13.59 3.12 4.31
N SER A 107 14.21 3.84 3.37
CA SER A 107 13.90 5.24 3.07
C SER A 107 12.48 5.44 2.54
N ASP A 108 11.90 4.43 1.90
CA ASP A 108 10.55 4.51 1.32
C ASP A 108 9.46 4.49 2.38
N LEU A 109 9.77 4.08 3.61
CA LEU A 109 8.85 4.16 4.75
C LEU A 109 8.35 5.59 4.97
N THR A 110 9.16 6.61 4.67
CA THR A 110 8.72 8.01 4.77
C THR A 110 7.57 8.31 3.80
N ARG A 111 7.61 7.73 2.60
CA ARG A 111 6.55 7.91 1.61
C ARG A 111 5.33 7.06 1.94
N ILE A 112 5.54 5.82 2.36
CA ILE A 112 4.47 4.91 2.79
C ILE A 112 3.74 5.49 4.02
N GLU A 113 4.45 6.16 4.93
CA GLU A 113 3.83 6.92 6.03
C GLU A 113 2.82 7.95 5.49
N GLY A 114 3.22 8.72 4.47
CA GLY A 114 2.33 9.68 3.81
C GLY A 114 1.10 9.01 3.20
N PHE A 115 1.26 7.80 2.65
CA PHE A 115 0.14 6.99 2.16
C PHE A 115 -0.76 6.55 3.31
N LEU A 116 -0.24 5.98 4.40
CA LEU A 116 -1.02 5.57 5.56
C LEU A 116 -1.82 6.71 6.18
N ARG A 117 -1.21 7.89 6.35
CA ARG A 117 -1.89 9.10 6.85
C ARG A 117 -3.05 9.51 5.95
N SER A 118 -2.88 9.37 4.64
CA SER A 118 -3.86 9.79 3.64
C SER A 118 -4.74 8.66 3.10
N ALA A 119 -4.64 7.42 3.61
CA ALA A 119 -5.37 6.26 3.11
C ALA A 119 -6.89 6.42 3.23
N GLN A 120 -7.34 7.11 4.27
CA GLN A 120 -8.75 7.39 4.63
C GLN A 120 -9.58 6.14 4.98
N THR A 121 -9.24 4.95 4.47
CA THR A 121 -10.02 3.72 4.66
C THR A 121 -9.11 2.53 5.01
N PRO A 122 -9.59 1.57 5.84
CA PRO A 122 -8.86 0.35 6.15
C PRO A 122 -8.53 -0.48 4.90
N GLU A 123 -9.40 -0.47 3.88
CA GLU A 123 -9.19 -1.22 2.63
C GLU A 123 -7.95 -0.77 1.83
N LEU A 124 -7.38 0.40 2.13
CA LEU A 124 -6.08 0.83 1.62
C LEU A 124 -4.98 0.72 2.67
N ALA A 125 -5.28 1.06 3.94
CA ALA A 125 -4.28 1.04 5.01
C ALA A 125 -3.81 -0.38 5.34
N ASP A 126 -4.74 -1.34 5.43
CA ASP A 126 -4.45 -2.72 5.79
C ASP A 126 -3.49 -3.40 4.81
N PRO A 127 -3.74 -3.42 3.48
CA PRO A 127 -2.80 -4.03 2.54
C PRO A 127 -1.50 -3.23 2.41
N LEU A 128 -1.48 -1.91 2.68
CA LEU A 128 -0.20 -1.20 2.82
C LEU A 128 0.65 -1.77 3.97
N VAL A 129 0.03 -2.09 5.11
CA VAL A 129 0.74 -2.66 6.25
C VAL A 129 1.15 -4.11 5.99
N SER A 130 0.19 -4.99 5.69
CA SER A 130 0.42 -6.43 5.60
C SER A 130 1.17 -6.86 4.34
N ASP A 131 0.88 -6.22 3.20
CA ASP A 131 1.35 -6.69 1.90
C ASP A 131 2.51 -5.86 1.33
N VAL A 132 2.81 -4.71 1.94
CA VAL A 132 3.91 -3.82 1.51
C VAL A 132 4.93 -3.61 2.62
N VAL A 133 4.52 -3.07 3.77
CA VAL A 133 5.47 -2.73 4.84
C VAL A 133 6.04 -3.99 5.49
N ALA A 134 5.23 -4.99 5.84
CA ALA A 134 5.73 -6.22 6.45
C ALA A 134 6.74 -6.96 5.54
N PRO A 135 6.47 -7.21 4.23
CA PRO A 135 7.46 -7.79 3.33
C PRO A 135 8.71 -6.94 3.12
N LEU A 136 8.58 -5.60 3.03
CA LEU A 136 9.71 -4.69 2.99
C LEU A 136 10.61 -4.92 4.22
N LEU A 137 10.02 -4.87 5.41
CA LEU A 137 10.72 -5.00 6.68
C LEU A 137 11.41 -6.36 6.85
N ALA A 138 10.80 -7.44 6.34
CA ALA A 138 11.38 -8.77 6.33
C ALA A 138 12.59 -8.90 5.38
N GLY A 139 12.61 -8.12 4.29
CA GLY A 139 13.70 -8.10 3.32
C GLY A 139 14.88 -7.19 3.68
N LEU A 140 14.76 -6.32 4.69
CA LEU A 140 15.81 -5.36 5.01
C LEU A 140 17.02 -6.00 5.73
N PRO A 141 18.26 -5.73 5.27
CA PRO A 141 19.46 -6.20 5.95
C PRO A 141 19.81 -5.33 7.18
N GLY A 142 20.52 -5.93 8.14
CA GLY A 142 20.85 -5.40 9.47
C GLY A 142 20.81 -3.86 9.67
N ARG A 143 21.66 -3.08 8.98
CA ARG A 143 21.70 -1.63 9.18
C ARG A 143 20.41 -0.94 8.74
N ASP A 144 19.88 -1.31 7.59
CA ASP A 144 18.66 -0.71 7.07
C ASP A 144 17.44 -1.16 7.86
N ARG A 145 17.44 -2.40 8.37
CA ARG A 145 16.44 -2.86 9.34
C ARG A 145 16.41 -1.99 10.59
N ARG A 146 17.58 -1.72 11.21
CA ARG A 146 17.66 -0.82 12.38
C ARG A 146 17.15 0.59 12.09
N ARG A 147 17.39 1.11 10.89
CA ARG A 147 16.85 2.42 10.48
C ARG A 147 15.33 2.38 10.33
N ALA A 148 14.79 1.29 9.79
CA ALA A 148 13.35 1.08 9.73
C ALA A 148 12.73 1.00 11.13
N ASP A 149 13.37 0.31 12.09
CA ASP A 149 12.88 0.20 13.47
C ASP A 149 12.72 1.57 14.14
N VAL A 150 13.63 2.52 13.87
CA VAL A 150 13.50 3.92 14.36
C VAL A 150 12.27 4.61 13.78
N VAL A 151 11.93 4.36 12.52
CA VAL A 151 10.72 4.90 11.90
C VAL A 151 9.47 4.27 12.51
N LEU A 152 9.46 2.96 12.75
CA LEU A 152 8.33 2.27 13.38
C LEU A 152 8.12 2.73 14.83
N ALA A 153 9.19 2.95 15.59
CA ALA A 153 9.10 3.52 16.93
C ALA A 153 8.47 4.93 16.91
N ARG A 154 8.77 5.73 15.89
CA ARG A 154 8.09 7.01 15.67
C ARG A 154 6.60 6.82 15.38
N TRP A 155 6.24 5.85 14.52
CA TRP A 155 4.84 5.56 14.21
C TRP A 155 4.05 5.13 15.45
N ALA A 156 4.64 4.30 16.32
CA ALA A 156 4.01 3.85 17.57
C ALA A 156 3.65 5.02 18.51
N GLY A 157 4.45 6.09 18.51
CA GLY A 157 4.23 7.31 19.28
C GLY A 157 3.51 8.45 18.54
N ASP A 158 3.09 8.24 17.28
CA ASP A 158 2.56 9.32 16.44
C ASP A 158 1.17 9.79 16.89
N ALA A 159 0.82 11.04 16.60
CA ALA A 159 -0.52 11.57 16.88
C ALA A 159 -1.62 10.91 16.00
N ASP A 160 -1.26 10.47 14.79
CA ASP A 160 -2.17 9.75 13.89
C ASP A 160 -2.42 8.32 14.37
N GLY A 161 -3.67 8.03 14.73
CA GLY A 161 -4.07 6.71 15.20
C GLY A 161 -3.83 5.58 14.20
N ARG A 162 -3.85 5.87 12.89
CA ARG A 162 -3.57 4.86 11.86
C ARG A 162 -2.11 4.42 11.86
N LEU A 163 -1.18 5.35 12.11
CA LEU A 163 0.24 5.01 12.22
C LEU A 163 0.53 4.21 13.48
N ARG A 164 -0.09 4.56 14.61
CA ARG A 164 0.01 3.75 15.83
C ARG A 164 -0.52 2.34 15.62
N GLN A 165 -1.67 2.19 14.95
CA GLN A 165 -2.23 0.88 14.61
C GLN A 165 -1.34 0.10 13.64
N ALA A 166 -0.78 0.75 12.62
CA ALA A 166 0.17 0.11 11.71
C ALA A 166 1.40 -0.42 12.45
N ALA A 167 2.01 0.39 13.32
CA ALA A 167 3.15 -0.04 14.13
C ALA A 167 2.80 -1.24 15.02
N ALA A 168 1.67 -1.18 15.74
CA ALA A 168 1.23 -2.27 16.61
C ALA A 168 0.98 -3.58 15.84
N ARG A 169 0.41 -3.52 14.63
CA ARG A 169 0.22 -4.72 13.78
C ARG A 169 1.56 -5.30 13.34
N LEU A 170 2.50 -4.45 12.92
CA LEU A 170 3.83 -4.87 12.49
C LEU A 170 4.66 -5.46 13.63
N GLU A 171 4.47 -5.00 14.86
CA GLU A 171 5.06 -5.60 16.06
C GLU A 171 4.49 -7.01 16.33
N GLN A 172 3.17 -7.18 16.22
CA GLN A 172 2.50 -8.47 16.42
C GLN A 172 2.92 -9.52 15.38
N GLU A 173 3.11 -9.13 14.12
CA GLU A 173 3.56 -10.04 13.05
C GLU A 173 5.02 -10.49 13.22
N GLN A 174 5.83 -9.73 13.99
CA GLN A 174 7.23 -10.06 14.26
C GLN A 174 7.42 -10.97 15.48
N ASP A 175 6.41 -11.08 16.35
CA ASP A 175 6.39 -11.99 17.49
C ASP A 175 5.35 -13.12 17.29
N PRO A 176 5.64 -14.12 16.43
CA PRO A 176 4.75 -15.27 16.25
C PRO A 176 4.64 -16.15 17.52
N GLY A 177 5.40 -15.87 18.59
CA GLY A 177 5.46 -16.66 19.83
C GLY A 177 4.41 -16.31 20.89
N ALA A 178 3.77 -15.13 20.82
CA ALA A 178 2.90 -14.66 21.91
C ALA A 178 1.47 -15.27 21.91
N VAL A 179 1.03 -15.95 20.85
CA VAL A 179 -0.39 -16.36 20.69
C VAL A 179 -0.72 -17.76 21.26
N HIS A 180 0.25 -18.51 21.81
CA HIS A 180 0.01 -19.94 22.15
C HIS A 180 0.13 -20.34 23.63
N SER A 181 0.30 -19.42 24.58
CA SER A 181 0.37 -19.78 26.00
C SER A 181 -0.92 -19.45 26.75
N GLY A 182 -1.99 -20.17 26.43
CA GLY A 182 -3.32 -19.94 27.01
C GLY A 182 -4.18 -21.20 27.19
N ALA A 183 -3.61 -22.40 27.33
CA ALA A 183 -4.41 -23.58 27.67
C ALA A 183 -3.57 -24.76 28.21
N ALA A 184 -3.05 -24.71 29.44
CA ALA A 184 -2.61 -25.92 30.14
C ALA A 184 -2.43 -25.74 31.66
N THR A 185 -3.46 -25.28 32.39
CA THR A 185 -3.51 -25.57 33.83
C THR A 185 -4.94 -25.81 34.29
N ARG A 186 -5.41 -27.06 34.19
CA ARG A 186 -6.40 -27.58 35.13
C ARG A 186 -6.40 -29.11 35.13
N ARG A 187 -6.15 -29.65 36.34
CA ARG A 187 -6.42 -31.00 36.86
C ARG A 187 -5.35 -32.03 36.50
N ARG A 188 -4.84 -32.85 37.41
CA ARG A 188 -5.12 -33.12 38.84
C ARG A 188 -3.93 -33.98 39.34
N GLN A 189 -3.62 -33.87 40.62
CA GLN A 189 -2.72 -34.75 41.36
C GLN A 189 -3.42 -35.05 42.71
N PRO A 190 -3.10 -36.14 43.42
CA PRO A 190 -2.73 -37.49 42.98
C PRO A 190 -3.93 -38.45 42.90
#